data_AF-A0A937QSB6-F1
#
_entry.id   AF-A0A937QSB6-F1
#
_cell.length_a   1.000
_cell.length_b   1.000
_cell.length_c   1.000
_cell.angle_alpha   90.00
_cell.angle_beta   90.00
_cell.angle_gamma   90.00
#
_symmetry.space_group_name_H-M   'P 1'
#
loop_
_entity.id
_entity.type
_entity.pdbx_description
1 polymer ?
#
loop_
_entity_poly.entity_id
_entity_poly.type
_entity_poly.pdbx_seq_one_letter_code
_entity_poly.pdbx_strand_id
1 'polypeptide(L)' 'MALMRIIDIIGSSSWAEHFKGDGVLDGSGRYQGSKFCSCSEGCVTVTWLQLNWHLLRLTGKAKYASELERITFNALLGA' A
#
# COMPACT_ATOMS: atom_id res chain seq x y z
N MET A 1 -6.46 2.80 12.78
CA MET A 1 -5.01 3.10 12.74
C MET A 1 -4.17 1.84 12.51
N ALA A 2 -4.73 0.63 12.69
CA ALA A 2 -4.04 -0.65 12.43
C ALA A 2 -3.61 -0.86 10.97
N LEU A 3 -4.46 -0.52 9.98
CA LEU A 3 -4.13 -0.70 8.55
C LEU A 3 -2.85 0.03 8.10
N MET A 4 -2.47 1.13 8.75
CA MET A 4 -1.28 1.88 8.37
C MET A 4 0.03 1.09 8.58
N ARG A 5 0.00 0.05 9.43
CA ARG A 5 1.19 -0.72 9.79
C ARG A 5 1.58 -1.80 8.77
N ILE A 6 0.75 -2.00 7.75
CA ILE A 6 1.03 -2.94 6.65
C ILE A 6 1.22 -2.22 5.31
N ILE A 7 1.14 -0.89 5.28
CA ILE A 7 1.39 -0.11 4.07
C ILE A 7 2.88 0.21 4.01
N ASP A 8 3.52 -0.15 2.91
CA ASP A 8 4.92 0.16 2.63
C ASP A 8 5.14 1.66 2.37
N ILE A 9 6.38 2.08 2.13
CA ILE A 9 6.72 3.50 1.98
C ILE A 9 6.09 4.15 0.73
N ILE A 10 5.85 3.38 -0.33
CA ILE A 10 5.29 3.89 -1.59
C ILE A 10 3.76 3.99 -1.57
N GLY A 11 3.11 3.53 -0.49
CA GLY A 11 1.66 3.60 -0.36
C GLY A 11 0.94 2.37 -0.86
N SER A 12 1.62 1.23 -0.96
CA SER A 12 1.03 -0.05 -1.34
C SER A 12 1.20 -1.09 -0.21
N SER A 13 0.77 -2.32 -0.46
CA SER A 13 0.88 -3.41 0.49
C SER A 13 0.92 -4.75 -0.24
N SER A 14 0.89 -5.81 0.55
CA SER A 14 0.96 -7.21 0.15
C SER A 14 2.35 -7.67 -0.28
N TRP A 15 2.60 -8.94 0.02
CA TRP A 15 3.78 -9.65 -0.41
C TRP A 15 3.42 -11.07 -0.79
N ALA A 16 3.67 -11.41 -2.06
CA ALA A 16 3.08 -12.59 -2.70
C ALA A 16 1.56 -12.63 -2.52
N GLU A 17 0.87 -11.48 -2.70
CA GLU A 17 -0.58 -11.32 -2.54
C GLU A 17 -1.15 -11.55 -1.13
N HIS A 18 -0.28 -11.64 -0.12
CA HIS A 18 -0.70 -11.81 1.28
C HIS A 18 -0.29 -10.61 2.13
N PHE A 19 -1.18 -10.16 3.00
CA PHE A 19 -0.80 -9.26 4.08
C PHE A 19 0.08 -10.00 5.08
N LYS A 20 1.18 -9.36 5.49
CA LYS A 20 2.01 -9.83 6.58
C LYS A 20 1.55 -9.20 7.89
N GLY A 21 2.15 -9.61 9.01
CA GLY A 21 1.85 -9.02 10.31
C GLY A 21 2.15 -7.53 10.37
N ASP A 22 1.53 -6.82 11.30
CA ASP A 22 1.78 -5.39 11.55
C ASP A 22 3.29 -5.10 11.66
N GLY A 23 3.77 -4.13 10.90
CA GLY A 23 5.18 -3.70 10.89
C GLY A 23 6.11 -4.61 10.10
N VAL A 24 5.63 -5.71 9.52
CA VAL A 24 6.42 -6.59 8.65
C VAL A 24 6.39 -6.04 7.23
N LEU A 25 7.34 -5.16 6.92
CA LEU A 25 7.53 -4.54 5.61
C LEU A 25 8.91 -4.94 5.07
N ASP A 26 8.98 -5.78 4.03
CA ASP A 26 10.25 -6.19 3.42
C ASP A 26 10.42 -5.54 2.03
N GLY A 27 11.40 -4.64 1.91
CA GLY A 27 11.79 -4.02 0.64
C GLY A 27 12.81 -4.83 -0.18
N SER A 28 13.26 -5.98 0.31
CA SER A 28 14.31 -6.79 -0.34
C SER A 28 13.82 -7.58 -1.55
N GLY A 29 12.49 -7.74 -1.70
CA GLY A 29 11.88 -8.54 -2.76
C GLY A 29 12.05 -10.06 -2.61
N ARG A 30 12.56 -10.55 -1.46
CA ARG A 30 12.87 -11.97 -1.23
C ARG A 30 11.81 -12.75 -0.45
N TYR A 31 10.95 -13.51 -1.10
CA TYR A 31 9.97 -14.35 -0.41
C TYR A 31 10.31 -15.84 -0.49
N GLN A 32 10.40 -16.52 0.66
CA GLN A 32 10.66 -17.97 0.73
C GLN A 32 11.86 -18.46 -0.10
N GLY A 33 12.92 -17.63 -0.22
CA GLY A 33 14.10 -17.95 -1.01
C GLY A 33 14.03 -17.53 -2.49
N SER A 34 12.88 -17.07 -2.98
CA SER A 34 12.72 -16.52 -4.33
C SER A 34 13.10 -15.04 -4.38
N LYS A 35 13.98 -14.66 -5.31
CA LYS A 35 14.49 -13.29 -5.50
C LYS A 35 13.47 -12.34 -6.18
N PHE A 36 12.38 -12.87 -6.72
CA PHE A 36 11.37 -12.12 -7.47
C PHE A 36 9.99 -12.31 -6.84
N CYS A 37 9.80 -11.81 -5.63
CA CYS A 37 8.47 -11.77 -5.05
C CYS A 37 7.70 -10.55 -5.55
N SER A 38 6.44 -10.75 -5.94
CA SER A 38 5.46 -9.71 -6.19
C SER A 38 5.16 -8.95 -4.87
N CYS A 39 5.94 -7.91 -4.59
CA CYS A 39 5.60 -6.89 -3.58
C CYS A 39 4.61 -5.90 -4.18
N SER A 40 3.81 -5.26 -3.33
CA SER A 40 3.13 -4.01 -3.68
C SER A 40 2.22 -4.16 -4.92
N GLU A 41 1.43 -5.23 -4.94
CA GLU A 41 0.62 -5.63 -6.08
C GLU A 41 -0.37 -4.54 -6.53
N GLY A 42 -0.62 -4.46 -7.84
CA GLY A 42 -1.40 -3.38 -8.43
C GLY A 42 -2.85 -3.32 -7.92
N CYS A 43 -3.51 -4.47 -7.75
CA CYS A 43 -4.92 -4.52 -7.33
C CYS A 43 -5.11 -4.00 -5.90
N VAL A 44 -4.23 -4.39 -4.97
CA VAL A 44 -4.28 -3.84 -3.60
C VAL A 44 -3.98 -2.35 -3.58
N THR A 45 -3.08 -1.87 -4.45
CA THR A 45 -2.77 -0.44 -4.61
C THR A 45 -4.01 0.36 -5.02
N VAL A 46 -4.71 -0.05 -6.09
CA VAL A 46 -5.91 0.66 -6.55
C VAL A 46 -7.07 0.53 -5.57
N THR A 47 -7.17 -0.59 -4.86
CA THR A 47 -8.18 -0.76 -3.80
C THR A 47 -7.92 0.19 -2.63
N TRP A 48 -6.66 0.34 -2.19
CA TRP A 48 -6.28 1.29 -1.15
C TRP A 48 -6.55 2.74 -1.58
N LEU A 49 -6.28 3.07 -2.85
CA LEU A 49 -6.62 4.38 -3.44
C LEU A 49 -8.12 4.65 -3.36
N GLN A 50 -8.95 3.72 -3.84
CA GLN A 50 -10.41 3.85 -3.83
C GLN A 50 -10.95 4.01 -2.41
N LEU A 51 -10.43 3.22 -1.45
CA LEU A 51 -10.82 3.33 -0.06
C LEU A 51 -10.49 4.70 0.54
N ASN A 52 -9.27 5.22 0.32
CA ASN A 52 -8.89 6.56 0.81
C ASN A 52 -9.73 7.66 0.16
N TRP A 53 -10.07 7.54 -1.12
CA TRP A 53 -10.96 8.48 -1.81
C TRP A 53 -12.35 8.52 -1.16
N HIS A 54 -12.94 7.36 -0.90
CA HIS A 54 -14.22 7.29 -0.21
C HIS A 54 -14.15 7.84 1.23
N LEU A 55 -13.09 7.51 1.98
CA LEU A 55 -12.91 8.02 3.34
C LEU A 55 -12.67 9.54 3.38
N LEU A 56 -11.95 10.11 2.40
CA LEU A 56 -11.79 11.55 2.27
C LEU A 56 -13.15 12.22 2.06
N ARG A 57 -13.95 11.74 1.12
CA ARG A 57 -15.28 12.29 0.83
C ARG A 57 -16.26 12.16 1.99
N LEU A 58 -16.19 11.07 2.75
CA LEU A 58 -17.07 10.83 3.90
C LEU A 58 -16.68 11.63 5.14
N THR A 59 -15.38 11.90 5.34
CA THR A 59 -14.89 12.43 6.63
C THR A 59 -14.21 13.78 6.56
N GLY A 60 -13.77 14.22 5.37
CA GLY A 60 -12.99 15.45 5.18
C GLY A 60 -11.59 15.43 5.81
N LYS A 61 -11.11 14.31 6.36
CA LYS A 61 -9.83 14.27 7.07
C LYS A 61 -8.65 14.26 6.10
N ALA A 62 -7.79 15.28 6.20
CA ALA A 62 -6.64 15.49 5.32
C ALA A 62 -5.68 14.28 5.20
N LYS A 63 -5.55 13.46 6.25
CA LYS A 63 -4.73 12.23 6.20
C LYS A 63 -5.08 11.29 5.03
N TYR A 64 -6.34 11.25 4.60
CA TYR A 64 -6.75 10.42 3.47
C TYR A 64 -6.30 11.05 2.14
N ALA A 65 -6.26 12.38 2.05
CA ALA A 65 -5.67 13.08 0.90
C ALA A 65 -4.15 12.86 0.83
N SER A 66 -3.46 12.87 1.98
CA SER A 66 -2.02 12.55 2.05
C SER A 66 -1.72 11.13 1.56
N GLU A 67 -2.56 10.15 1.93
CA GLU A 67 -2.43 8.80 1.39
C GLU A 67 -2.70 8.74 -0.12
N LEU A 68 -3.72 9.44 -0.62
CA LEU A 68 -3.97 9.52 -2.07
C LEU A 68 -2.76 10.07 -2.83
N GLU A 69 -2.18 11.18 -2.35
CA GLU A 69 -0.96 11.75 -2.95
C GLU A 69 0.17 10.73 -2.99
N ARG A 70 0.44 10.06 -1.86
CA ARG A 70 1.50 9.05 -1.74
C ARG A 70 1.29 7.88 -2.70
N ILE A 71 0.07 7.34 -2.77
CA ILE A 71 -0.27 6.23 -3.68
C ILE A 71 -0.10 6.68 -5.13
N THR A 72 -0.63 7.86 -5.49
CA THR A 72 -0.60 8.34 -6.87
C THR A 72 0.82 8.59 -7.36
N PHE A 73 1.62 9.34 -6.60
CA PHE A 73 2.95 9.75 -7.07
C PHE A 73 4.04 8.70 -6.90
N ASN A 74 3.86 7.72 -5.99
CA ASN A 74 4.88 6.70 -5.77
C ASN A 74 4.47 5.36 -6.36
N ALA A 75 3.35 4.77 -5.91
CA ALA A 75 2.96 3.43 -6.34
C ALA A 75 2.36 3.40 -7.75
N LEU A 76 1.44 4.31 -8.07
CA LEU A 76 0.71 4.26 -9.35
C LEU A 76 1.57 4.76 -10.52
N LEU A 77 2.22 5.91 -10.38
CA LEU A 77 3.08 6.47 -11.43
C LEU A 77 4.47 5.81 -11.52
N GLY A 78 4.85 5.02 -10.51
CA GLY A 78 6.11 4.26 -10.50
C GLY A 78 5.98 2.82 -10.99
N ALA A 79 4.76 2.37 -11.34
CA ALA A 79 4.47 1.00 -11.81
C ALA A 79 4.85 0.75 -13.28
#